data_AF-A0A931DEY0-F1
#
_entry.id   AF-A0A931DEY0-F1
#
_cell.length_a   1.000
_cell.length_b   1.000
_cell.length_c   1.000
_cell.angle_alpha   90.00
_cell.angle_beta   90.00
_cell.angle_gamma   90.00
#
_symmetry.space_group_name_H-M   'P 1'
#
loop_
_entity.id
_entity.type
_entity.pdbx_description
1 polymer ?
#
loop_
_entity_poly.entity_id
_entity_poly.type
_entity_poly.pdbx_seq_one_letter_code
_entity_poly.pdbx_strand_id
1 'polypeptide(L)'
;MGQTTSIIVQSQPRPGEVKELFDHCRTLLGANGRHRWHEGPSAYMPGNLEYAMFPAQGLPVWLKIFHTPKGSLQGHDPDADVPAGSVEIRLDDGTRDSHARLVKDIGRWLKNRGWNWQVREHPDQPWRHG
;
A
#
# COMPACT_ATOMS: atom_id res chain seq x y z
N MET A 1 -5.70 2.07 -20.05
CA MET A 1 -4.50 2.34 -19.24
C MET A 1 -4.87 2.05 -17.80
N GLY A 2 -4.14 1.16 -17.12
CA GLY A 2 -4.35 0.89 -15.70
C GLY A 2 -4.08 2.14 -14.88
N GLN A 3 -4.89 2.41 -13.86
CA GLN A 3 -4.62 3.53 -12.94
C GLN A 3 -3.63 3.07 -11.87
N THR A 4 -2.78 3.97 -11.39
CA THR A 4 -1.96 3.73 -10.20
C THR A 4 -2.37 4.69 -9.10
N THR A 5 -2.80 4.14 -7.96
CA THR A 5 -3.10 4.89 -6.75
C THR A 5 -2.13 4.49 -5.64
N SER A 6 -1.48 5.47 -5.02
CA SER A 6 -0.56 5.26 -3.90
C SER A 6 -1.12 5.90 -2.63
N ILE A 7 -1.06 5.17 -1.52
CA ILE A 7 -1.33 5.65 -0.17
C ILE A 7 -0.04 5.54 0.62
N ILE A 8 0.34 6.58 1.35
CA ILE A 8 1.53 6.60 2.20
C ILE A 8 1.11 6.78 3.64
N VAL A 9 1.63 5.91 4.49
CA VAL A 9 1.50 5.99 5.95
C VAL A 9 2.81 6.51 6.51
N GLN A 10 2.77 7.68 7.14
CA GLN A 10 3.94 8.39 7.68
C GLN A 10 4.14 8.15 9.19
N SER A 11 3.26 7.36 9.82
CA SER A 11 3.27 7.11 11.27
C SER A 11 4.25 6.03 11.75
N GLN A 12 5.18 5.58 10.91
CA GLN A 12 6.23 4.62 11.25
C GLN A 12 5.71 3.35 11.96
N PRO A 13 4.73 2.63 11.39
CA PRO A 13 4.16 1.44 12.00
C PRO A 13 5.22 0.36 12.26
N ARG A 14 5.08 -0.36 13.37
CA ARG A 14 5.93 -1.51 13.69
C ARG A 14 5.66 -2.64 12.69
N PRO A 15 6.62 -3.56 12.46
CA PRO A 15 6.44 -4.67 11.52
C PRO A 15 5.14 -5.49 11.70
N GLY A 16 4.73 -5.75 12.95
CA GLY A 16 3.47 -6.43 13.24
C GLY A 16 2.23 -5.65 12.79
N GLU A 17 2.26 -4.32 12.89
CA GLU A 17 1.16 -3.44 12.48
C GLU A 17 1.10 -3.30 10.95
N VAL A 18 2.25 -3.35 10.27
CA VAL A 18 2.30 -3.43 8.80
C VAL A 18 1.64 -4.72 8.32
N LYS A 19 1.89 -5.84 9.00
CA LYS A 19 1.23 -7.11 8.70
C LYS A 19 -0.29 -7.03 8.91
N GLU A 20 -0.76 -6.40 10.00
CA GLU A 20 -2.19 -6.17 10.21
C GLU A 20 -2.82 -5.31 9.10
N LEU A 21 -2.11 -4.28 8.64
CA LEU A 21 -2.54 -3.45 7.52
C LEU A 21 -2.65 -4.28 6.23
N PHE A 22 -1.66 -5.12 5.93
CA PHE A 22 -1.73 -6.03 4.78
C PHE A 22 -2.88 -7.02 4.90
N ASP A 23 -3.08 -7.62 6.08
CA ASP A 23 -4.17 -8.54 6.36
C ASP A 23 -5.54 -7.85 6.16
N HIS A 24 -5.69 -6.60 6.59
CA HIS A 24 -6.88 -5.81 6.34
C HIS A 24 -7.11 -5.57 4.83
N CYS A 25 -6.09 -5.10 4.13
CA CYS A 25 -6.13 -4.82 2.69
C CYS A 25 -6.53 -6.06 1.87
N ARG A 26 -5.96 -7.22 2.15
CA ARG A 26 -6.33 -8.46 1.43
C ARG A 26 -7.76 -8.89 1.74
N THR A 27 -8.26 -8.70 2.96
CA THR A 27 -9.67 -8.98 3.30
C THR A 27 -10.63 -8.08 2.51
N LEU A 28 -10.29 -6.81 2.29
CA LEU A 28 -11.10 -5.90 1.45
C LEU A 28 -11.20 -6.39 -0.01
N LEU A 29 -10.18 -7.08 -0.50
CA LEU A 29 -10.17 -7.73 -1.82
C LEU A 29 -10.92 -9.07 -1.85
N GLY A 30 -11.41 -9.56 -0.72
CA GLY A 30 -12.08 -10.87 -0.61
C GLY A 30 -11.12 -12.04 -0.35
N ALA A 31 -9.86 -11.77 0.01
CA ALA A 31 -8.93 -12.83 0.37
C ALA A 31 -9.36 -13.55 1.65
N ASN A 32 -9.23 -14.86 1.61
CA ASN A 32 -9.47 -15.78 2.72
C ASN A 32 -8.26 -16.72 2.91
N GLY A 33 -8.34 -17.63 3.88
CA GLY A 33 -7.23 -18.53 4.23
C GLY A 33 -6.73 -19.49 3.14
N ARG A 34 -7.40 -19.57 1.98
CA ARG A 34 -6.94 -20.36 0.82
C ARG A 34 -6.01 -19.58 -0.11
N HIS A 35 -5.98 -18.26 0.01
CA HIS A 35 -5.18 -17.41 -0.86
C HIS A 35 -3.78 -17.25 -0.31
N ARG A 36 -2.79 -17.32 -1.19
CA ARG A 36 -1.38 -17.15 -0.86
C ARG A 36 -0.92 -15.73 -1.17
N TRP A 37 0.10 -15.28 -0.47
CA TRP A 37 0.76 -13.99 -0.70
C TRP A 37 2.28 -14.14 -0.55
N HIS A 38 2.99 -13.18 -1.13
CA HIS A 38 4.40 -12.92 -0.90
C HIS A 38 4.54 -12.04 0.34
N GLU A 39 5.49 -12.40 1.21
CA GLU A 39 6.01 -11.58 2.31
C GLU A 39 7.52 -11.78 2.31
N GLY A 40 8.26 -10.74 1.96
CA GLY A 40 9.71 -10.84 1.91
C GLY A 40 10.38 -9.61 1.32
N PRO A 41 11.70 -9.68 1.05
CA PRO A 41 12.41 -8.60 0.39
C PRO A 41 11.73 -8.22 -0.92
N SER A 42 11.61 -6.92 -1.18
CA SER A 42 11.07 -6.45 -2.44
C SER A 42 12.05 -6.70 -3.58
N ALA A 43 11.54 -7.26 -4.68
CA ALA A 43 12.31 -7.36 -5.92
C ALA A 43 12.42 -6.00 -6.64
N TYR A 44 11.49 -5.08 -6.38
CA TYR A 44 11.41 -3.76 -7.02
C TYR A 44 12.15 -2.68 -6.24
N MET A 45 12.21 -2.81 -4.92
CA MET A 45 12.87 -1.86 -4.03
C MET A 45 13.86 -2.57 -3.08
N PRO A 46 15.11 -2.75 -3.50
CA PRO A 46 16.13 -3.40 -2.67
C PRO A 46 16.24 -2.75 -1.29
N GLY A 47 16.14 -3.58 -0.23
CA GLY A 47 16.18 -3.11 1.16
C GLY A 47 14.82 -2.81 1.78
N ASN A 48 13.73 -2.85 1.00
CA ASN A 48 12.36 -2.75 1.50
C ASN A 48 11.72 -4.13 1.63
N LEU A 49 10.70 -4.21 2.49
CA LEU A 49 9.86 -5.40 2.65
C LEU A 49 8.59 -5.22 1.82
N GLU A 50 8.23 -6.25 1.05
CA GLU A 50 7.07 -6.26 0.16
C GLU A 50 6.07 -7.33 0.59
N TYR A 51 4.81 -6.92 0.60
CA TYR A 51 3.64 -7.78 0.74
C TYR A 51 2.79 -7.68 -0.52
N ALA A 52 2.57 -8.79 -1.21
CA ALA A 52 1.82 -8.81 -2.47
C ALA A 52 1.02 -10.09 -2.65
N MET A 53 -0.12 -10.03 -3.33
CA MET A 53 -0.90 -11.23 -3.64
C MET A 53 -0.20 -12.09 -4.71
N PHE A 54 -0.14 -13.42 -4.50
CA PHE A 54 0.33 -14.30 -5.57
C PHE A 54 -0.68 -14.32 -6.74
N PRO A 55 -0.21 -14.30 -8.00
CA PRO A 55 -1.09 -14.29 -9.16
C PRO A 55 -1.84 -15.61 -9.35
N ALA A 56 -2.85 -15.57 -10.23
CA ALA A 56 -3.65 -16.72 -10.65
C ALA A 56 -4.47 -17.40 -9.53
N GLN A 57 -4.92 -16.63 -8.54
CA GLN A 57 -5.75 -17.14 -7.43
C GLN A 57 -7.18 -16.54 -7.42
N GLY A 58 -7.63 -15.97 -8.54
CA GLY A 58 -8.95 -15.33 -8.64
C GLY A 58 -9.08 -14.00 -7.91
N LEU A 59 -8.00 -13.49 -7.34
CA LEU A 59 -7.92 -12.17 -6.72
C LEU A 59 -7.08 -11.21 -7.57
N PRO A 60 -7.43 -9.91 -7.56
CA PRO A 60 -6.61 -8.89 -8.15
C PRO A 60 -5.20 -8.83 -7.52
N VAL A 61 -4.17 -8.76 -8.38
CA VAL A 61 -2.74 -8.67 -7.97
C VAL A 61 -2.21 -7.23 -7.93
N TRP A 62 -3.07 -6.28 -8.24
CA TRP A 62 -2.78 -4.85 -8.25
C TRP A 62 -2.38 -4.27 -6.88
N LEU A 63 -2.73 -4.93 -5.77
CA LEU A 63 -2.43 -4.44 -4.43
C LEU A 63 -1.06 -4.94 -3.97
N LYS A 64 -0.17 -4.00 -3.68
CA LYS A 64 1.15 -4.23 -3.09
C LYS A 64 1.33 -3.31 -1.90
N ILE A 65 2.00 -3.78 -0.86
CA ILE A 65 2.39 -2.97 0.29
C ILE A 65 3.90 -3.05 0.44
N PHE A 66 4.53 -1.89 0.55
CA PHE A 66 5.96 -1.75 0.74
C PHE A 66 6.21 -1.07 2.07
N HIS A 67 6.97 -1.72 2.94
CA HIS A 67 7.47 -1.13 4.17
C HIS A 67 8.91 -0.72 3.97
N THR A 68 9.22 0.54 4.26
CA THR A 68 10.50 1.17 3.92
C THR A 68 11.29 1.52 5.17
N PRO A 69 12.21 0.65 5.62
CA PRO A 69 12.99 0.90 6.83
C PRO A 69 13.83 2.18 6.73
N LYS A 70 14.18 2.59 5.51
CA LYS A 70 15.06 3.73 5.22
C LYS A 70 14.33 4.96 4.66
N GLY A 71 13.01 4.89 4.47
CA GLY A 71 12.24 6.03 3.94
C GLY A 71 12.37 6.25 2.43
N SER A 72 12.69 5.21 1.65
CA SER A 72 12.75 5.32 0.18
C SER A 72 11.57 4.63 -0.49
N LEU A 73 10.76 5.37 -1.26
CA LEU A 73 9.64 4.85 -2.04
C LEU A 73 9.87 5.01 -3.55
N GLN A 74 9.51 3.99 -4.33
CA GLN A 74 9.66 4.04 -5.79
C GLN A 74 8.64 5.04 -6.37
N GLY A 75 9.04 5.99 -7.21
CA GLY A 75 8.11 6.97 -7.78
C GLY A 75 7.74 8.15 -6.86
N HIS A 76 8.46 8.27 -5.75
CA HIS A 76 8.68 9.56 -5.08
C HIS A 76 9.88 10.25 -5.70
N ASP A 77 9.85 11.58 -5.66
CA ASP A 77 11.06 12.37 -5.85
C ASP A 77 12.12 11.87 -4.83
N PRO A 78 13.37 11.61 -5.22
CA PRO A 78 14.44 11.35 -4.25
C PRO A 78 14.55 12.43 -3.17
N ASP A 79 14.04 13.65 -3.41
CA ASP A 79 13.97 14.75 -2.45
C ASP A 79 12.65 14.78 -1.64
N ALA A 80 11.71 13.86 -1.89
CA ALA A 80 10.52 13.73 -1.05
C ALA A 80 10.92 13.09 0.28
N ASP A 81 10.95 13.89 1.35
CA ASP A 81 11.14 13.45 2.74
C ASP A 81 10.05 12.45 3.15
N VAL A 82 10.23 11.18 2.79
CA VAL A 82 9.43 10.07 3.29
C VAL A 82 10.14 9.57 4.56
N PRO A 83 9.53 9.68 5.74
CA PRO A 83 10.16 9.25 6.98
C PRO A 83 10.57 7.77 6.93
N ALA A 84 11.68 7.43 7.57
CA ALA A 84 12.06 6.05 7.81
C ALA A 84 10.92 5.28 8.52
N GLY A 85 10.68 4.03 8.13
CA GLY A 85 9.57 3.22 8.63
C GLY A 85 8.21 3.52 7.98
N SER A 86 8.16 4.34 6.93
CA SER A 86 6.91 4.59 6.20
C SER A 86 6.43 3.34 5.47
N VAL A 87 5.13 3.32 5.16
CA VAL A 87 4.50 2.28 4.36
C VAL A 87 3.86 2.90 3.13
N GLU A 88 4.09 2.32 1.96
CA GLU A 88 3.31 2.60 0.75
C GLU A 88 2.37 1.45 0.45
N ILE A 89 1.10 1.76 0.23
CA ILE A 89 0.12 0.86 -0.35
C ILE A 89 -0.06 1.31 -1.79
N ARG A 90 0.25 0.43 -2.74
CA ARG A 90 0.14 0.69 -4.17
C ARG A 90 -0.96 -0.17 -4.75
N LEU A 91 -1.84 0.47 -5.53
CA LEU A 91 -2.87 -0.16 -6.34
C LEU A 91 -2.50 0.09 -7.81
N ASP A 92 -1.87 -0.89 -8.45
CA ASP A 92 -1.42 -0.84 -9.84
C ASP A 92 -2.37 -1.65 -10.73
N ASP A 93 -3.26 -0.95 -11.46
CA ASP A 93 -4.28 -1.44 -12.42
C ASP A 93 -5.75 -1.24 -11.94
N GLY A 94 -6.70 -2.02 -12.44
CA GLY A 94 -8.11 -2.04 -12.08
C GLY A 94 -8.87 -0.73 -12.34
N THR A 95 -10.04 -0.59 -11.71
CA THR A 95 -10.95 0.55 -11.98
C THR A 95 -10.82 1.65 -10.94
N ARG A 96 -11.03 2.89 -11.38
CA ARG A 96 -11.08 4.08 -10.51
C ARG A 96 -12.04 3.90 -9.34
N ASP A 97 -13.22 3.33 -9.59
CA ASP A 97 -14.22 3.10 -8.53
C ASP A 97 -13.74 2.10 -7.50
N SER A 98 -13.03 1.07 -7.95
CA SER A 98 -12.46 0.06 -7.06
C SER A 98 -11.31 0.65 -6.22
N HIS A 99 -10.47 1.52 -6.81
CA HIS A 99 -9.48 2.30 -6.06
C HIS A 99 -10.14 3.21 -5.02
N ALA A 100 -11.12 4.02 -5.42
CA ALA A 100 -11.79 4.95 -4.53
C ALA A 100 -12.45 4.24 -3.33
N ARG A 101 -13.06 3.07 -3.57
CA ARG A 101 -13.58 2.22 -2.51
C ARG A 101 -12.48 1.74 -1.56
N LEU A 102 -11.39 1.19 -2.09
CA LEU A 102 -10.27 0.69 -1.28
C LEU A 102 -9.61 1.80 -0.48
N VAL A 103 -9.34 2.96 -1.09
CA VAL A 103 -8.80 4.15 -0.42
C VAL A 103 -9.70 4.57 0.73
N LYS A 104 -11.03 4.59 0.53
CA LYS A 104 -11.98 4.95 1.59
C LYS A 104 -11.95 3.97 2.77
N ASP A 105 -11.92 2.68 2.51
CA ASP A 105 -11.95 1.67 3.58
C ASP A 105 -10.59 1.56 4.30
N ILE A 106 -9.48 1.58 3.56
CA ILE A 106 -8.13 1.65 4.11
C ILE A 106 -7.96 2.93 4.93
N GLY A 107 -8.36 4.08 4.38
CA GLY A 107 -8.26 5.38 5.05
C GLY A 107 -9.03 5.42 6.37
N ARG A 108 -10.24 4.84 6.42
CA ARG A 108 -10.99 4.67 7.68
C ARG A 108 -10.21 3.82 8.69
N TRP A 109 -9.60 2.73 8.24
CA TRP A 109 -8.81 1.85 9.10
C TRP A 109 -7.57 2.56 9.67
N LEU A 110 -6.86 3.33 8.84
CA LEU A 110 -5.70 4.13 9.24
C LEU A 110 -6.09 5.23 10.24
N LYS A 111 -7.18 5.96 9.94
CA LYS A 111 -7.72 7.00 10.83
C LYS A 111 -8.10 6.46 12.21
N ASN A 112 -8.71 5.28 12.27
CA ASN A 112 -9.08 4.64 13.54
C ASN A 112 -7.86 4.27 14.41
N ARG A 113 -6.66 4.19 13.82
CA ARG A 113 -5.38 3.97 14.52
C ARG A 113 -4.63 5.27 14.81
N GLY A 114 -5.18 6.43 14.42
CA GLY A 114 -4.52 7.72 14.57
C GLY A 114 -3.28 7.87 13.70
N TRP A 115 -3.17 7.11 12.61
CA TRP A 115 -2.02 7.20 11.72
C TRP A 115 -2.17 8.34 10.72
N ASN A 116 -1.09 9.07 10.50
CA ASN A 116 -0.97 10.10 9.48
C ASN A 116 -0.73 9.42 8.14
N TRP A 117 -1.55 9.80 7.15
CA TRP A 117 -1.44 9.25 5.82
C TRP A 117 -1.83 10.25 4.74
N GLN A 118 -1.36 9.98 3.52
CA GLN A 118 -1.66 10.76 2.33
C GLN A 118 -1.99 9.80 1.18
N VAL A 119 -2.74 10.27 0.19
CA VAL A 119 -3.09 9.52 -1.02
C VAL A 119 -2.88 10.34 -2.27
N ARG A 120 -2.47 9.66 -3.33
CA ARG A 120 -2.36 10.18 -4.69
C ARG A 120 -2.97 9.16 -5.65
N GLU A 121 -4.09 9.54 -6.30
CA GLU A 121 -4.84 8.64 -7.19
C GLU A 121 -4.21 8.49 -8.58
N HIS A 122 -3.32 9.41 -8.97
CA HIS A 122 -2.59 9.40 -10.23
C HIS A 122 -1.23 10.09 -10.03
N PRO A 123 -0.12 9.64 -10.68
CA PRO A 123 1.21 10.25 -10.51
C PRO A 123 1.25 11.77 -10.69
N ASP A 124 0.46 12.29 -11.64
CA ASP A 124 0.38 13.73 -11.96
C ASP A 124 -0.51 14.55 -10.99
N GLN A 125 -1.18 13.91 -10.03
CA GLN A 125 -2.01 14.61 -9.06
C GLN A 125 -1.22 14.94 -7.79
N PRO A 126 -1.57 16.04 -7.10
CA PRO A 126 -0.97 16.36 -5.81
C PRO A 126 -1.39 15.33 -4.75
N TRP A 127 -0.51 15.17 -3.75
CA TRP A 127 -0.83 14.43 -2.53
C TRP A 127 -1.98 15.08 -1.78
N ARG A 128 -2.92 14.26 -1.30
CA ARG A 128 -4.05 14.67 -0.47
C ARG A 128 -3.95 14.01 0.88
N HIS A 129 -4.13 14.79 1.96
CA HIS A 129 -4.26 14.24 3.30
C HIS A 129 -5.61 13.51 3.44
N GLY A 130 -5.59 12.41 4.18
CA GLY A 130 -6.77 11.58 4.42
C GLY A 130 -7.33 11.64 5.84
#